data_AF-A0A2E0KZ31-F1
#
_entry.id   AF-A0A2E0KZ31-F1
#
_cell.length_a   1.000
_cell.length_b   1.000
_cell.length_c   1.000
_cell.angle_alpha   90.00
_cell.angle_beta   90.00
_cell.angle_gamma   90.00
#
_symmetry.space_group_name_H-M   'P 1'
#
loop_
_entity.id
_entity.type
_entity.pdbx_description
1 polymer ?
#
loop_
_entity_poly.entity_id
_entity_poly.type
_entity_poly.pdbx_seq_one_letter_code
_entity_poly.pdbx_strand_id
1 'polypeptide(L)'
;MEIEPQICSLRNINSMVQVELSIVDAFHNVAVQLNNDNIPIFKSIMNGKTMLPSPAIAGLISSSLEATPFASESDLMDTVLRHIEHFLQHEHVQIATEVQVGSGYVDLIAARVTDKALDRLSHAISGVEACLLANMHYRQRLRLSTIAKRCCISVQKAEAAIHNLSTMGYVHSVGSCYVRNAPFVTDIVAVEGKLRNWRRALSQAHRNRLFTSQTYVALDARYARPALANLDVFHHYRVGLAIIFQSGDVHVVYRPPKGRPIANVMPIIAENALLQQLN
;
A
#
# COMPACT_ATOMS: atom_id res chain seq x y z
N MET A 1 18.17 17.66 -52.09
CA MET A 1 18.84 17.75 -50.78
C MET A 1 17.88 18.49 -49.87
N GLU A 2 16.89 17.78 -49.35
CA GLU A 2 15.85 18.32 -48.48
C GLU A 2 15.97 17.63 -47.13
N ILE A 3 16.07 18.45 -46.09
CA ILE A 3 16.25 18.04 -44.70
C ILE A 3 14.84 17.98 -44.09
N GLU A 4 14.32 16.78 -43.83
CA GLU A 4 13.13 16.60 -42.99
C GLU A 4 13.50 16.77 -41.51
N PRO A 5 12.70 17.53 -40.72
CA PRO A 5 13.00 17.74 -39.31
C PRO A 5 12.49 16.61 -38.41
N GLN A 6 13.27 16.35 -37.37
CA GLN A 6 13.10 15.35 -36.32
C GLN A 6 11.74 15.42 -35.60
N ILE A 7 10.84 14.48 -35.91
CA ILE A 7 9.64 14.18 -35.09
C ILE A 7 9.96 13.01 -34.16
N CYS A 8 10.90 13.18 -33.23
CA CYS A 8 11.28 12.13 -32.27
C CYS A 8 11.21 12.55 -30.78
N SER A 9 10.91 13.82 -30.44
CA SER A 9 10.94 14.29 -29.04
C SER A 9 9.58 14.30 -28.32
N LEU A 10 8.44 14.26 -29.01
CA LEU A 10 7.10 14.35 -28.38
C LEU A 10 6.49 13.00 -27.95
N ARG A 11 6.95 11.86 -28.49
CA ARG A 11 6.44 10.53 -28.11
C ARG A 11 7.01 9.99 -26.80
N ASN A 12 8.18 10.46 -26.36
CA ASN A 12 8.82 9.99 -25.12
C ASN A 12 8.15 10.54 -23.85
N ILE A 13 7.62 11.77 -23.90
CA ILE A 13 6.88 12.39 -22.80
C ILE A 13 5.56 11.64 -22.55
N ASN A 14 4.88 11.18 -23.62
CA ASN A 14 3.63 10.42 -23.50
C ASN A 14 3.77 9.09 -22.73
N SER A 15 4.94 8.45 -22.70
CA SER A 15 5.13 7.18 -21.99
C SER A 15 5.29 7.34 -20.47
N MET A 16 5.96 8.40 -20.00
CA MET A 16 5.98 8.75 -18.56
C MET A 16 4.61 9.23 -18.11
N VAL A 17 3.98 10.08 -18.92
CA VAL A 17 2.62 10.55 -18.69
C VAL A 17 1.63 9.39 -18.66
N GLN A 18 1.79 8.31 -19.44
CA GLN A 18 0.88 7.15 -19.34
C GLN A 18 1.08 6.27 -18.10
N VAL A 19 2.31 6.13 -17.59
CA VAL A 19 2.55 5.40 -16.33
C VAL A 19 2.05 6.24 -15.15
N GLU A 20 2.39 7.53 -15.13
CA GLU A 20 1.86 8.50 -14.17
C GLU A 20 0.34 8.59 -14.26
N LEU A 21 -0.26 8.64 -15.45
CA LEU A 21 -1.72 8.62 -15.66
C LEU A 21 -2.31 7.30 -15.20
N SER A 22 -1.70 6.13 -15.45
CA SER A 22 -2.26 4.86 -14.94
C SER A 22 -2.22 4.76 -13.41
N ILE A 23 -1.20 5.35 -12.79
CA ILE A 23 -1.04 5.46 -11.34
C ILE A 23 -2.05 6.48 -10.80
N VAL A 24 -2.10 7.67 -11.40
CA VAL A 24 -3.05 8.76 -11.09
C VAL A 24 -4.48 8.31 -11.31
N ASP A 25 -4.79 7.51 -12.34
CA ASP A 25 -6.12 6.98 -12.63
C ASP A 25 -6.50 5.88 -11.64
N ALA A 26 -5.55 5.03 -11.21
CA ALA A 26 -5.79 4.09 -10.12
C ALA A 26 -6.07 4.83 -8.80
N PHE A 27 -5.33 5.91 -8.52
CA PHE A 27 -5.55 6.77 -7.36
C PHE A 27 -6.85 7.59 -7.48
N HIS A 28 -7.16 8.11 -8.67
CA HIS A 28 -8.30 8.98 -8.95
C HIS A 28 -9.59 8.17 -8.93
N ASN A 29 -9.63 6.98 -9.52
CA ASN A 29 -10.83 6.13 -9.48
C ASN A 29 -11.16 5.64 -8.05
N VAL A 30 -10.14 5.32 -7.24
CA VAL A 30 -10.35 4.95 -5.83
C VAL A 30 -10.69 6.20 -4.98
N ALA A 31 -10.04 7.34 -5.22
CA ALA A 31 -10.33 8.58 -4.52
C ALA A 31 -11.70 9.16 -4.87
N VAL A 32 -12.13 9.14 -6.14
CA VAL A 32 -13.45 9.59 -6.60
C VAL A 32 -14.57 8.73 -6.03
N GLN A 33 -14.33 7.43 -5.82
CA GLN A 33 -15.28 6.56 -5.10
C GLN A 33 -15.42 6.90 -3.60
N LEU A 34 -14.47 7.62 -3.00
CA LEU A 34 -14.40 7.84 -1.55
C LEU A 34 -14.51 9.32 -1.12
N ASN A 35 -14.18 10.29 -1.99
CA ASN A 35 -14.19 11.74 -1.69
C ASN A 35 -15.55 12.41 -1.93
N ASN A 36 -16.51 11.72 -2.54
CA ASN A 36 -17.88 12.21 -2.50
C ASN A 36 -18.44 11.85 -1.12
N ASP A 37 -18.62 12.85 -0.26
CA ASP A 37 -19.35 12.78 1.02
C ASP A 37 -20.78 12.20 0.91
N ASN A 38 -21.21 11.85 -0.31
CA ASN A 38 -22.30 10.93 -0.62
C ASN A 38 -21.75 9.62 -1.21
N ILE A 39 -21.18 8.74 -0.39
CA ILE A 39 -21.03 7.34 -0.80
C ILE A 39 -22.44 6.73 -0.74
N PRO A 40 -23.10 6.41 -1.88
CA PRO A 40 -24.48 5.89 -1.87
C PRO A 40 -24.57 4.56 -1.10
N ILE A 41 -23.45 3.83 -1.05
CA ILE A 41 -23.27 2.58 -0.32
C ILE A 41 -23.31 2.79 1.20
N PHE A 42 -22.80 3.91 1.74
CA PHE A 42 -22.92 4.22 3.18
C PHE A 42 -24.40 4.34 3.58
N LYS A 43 -25.26 4.95 2.75
CA LYS A 43 -26.71 5.01 3.01
C LYS A 43 -27.39 3.64 2.83
N SER A 44 -26.97 2.85 1.84
CA SER A 44 -27.56 1.53 1.55
C SER A 44 -27.20 0.47 2.60
N ILE A 45 -26.00 0.51 3.17
CA ILE A 45 -25.55 -0.43 4.22
C ILE A 45 -26.21 -0.09 5.56
N MET A 46 -26.35 1.21 5.88
CA MET A 46 -26.97 1.70 7.13
C MET A 46 -28.48 1.40 7.23
N ASN A 47 -29.13 1.01 6.13
CA ASN A 47 -30.53 0.57 6.12
C ASN A 47 -30.70 -0.94 6.37
N GLY A 48 -29.61 -1.69 6.50
CA GLY A 48 -29.61 -3.11 6.88
C GLY A 48 -29.51 -3.28 8.40
N LYS A 49 -30.26 -4.24 8.95
CA LYS A 49 -30.30 -4.60 10.39
C LYS A 49 -28.93 -4.49 11.05
N THR A 50 -28.82 -3.60 12.04
CA THR A 50 -27.70 -3.56 12.98
C THR A 50 -27.62 -4.91 13.69
N MET A 51 -26.56 -5.68 13.43
CA MET A 51 -26.24 -6.81 14.29
C MET A 51 -25.92 -6.26 15.68
N LEU A 52 -26.56 -6.83 16.71
CA LEU A 52 -26.21 -6.51 18.08
C LEU A 52 -24.72 -6.81 18.29
N PRO A 53 -23.95 -5.89 18.89
CA PRO A 53 -22.54 -6.10 19.12
C PRO A 53 -22.33 -7.36 19.97
N SER A 54 -21.37 -8.19 19.58
CA SER A 54 -20.89 -9.30 20.41
C SER A 54 -20.58 -8.80 21.83
N PRO A 55 -20.76 -9.62 22.89
CA PRO A 55 -20.42 -9.25 24.26
C PRO A 55 -19.02 -8.66 24.42
N ALA A 56 -18.06 -9.14 23.61
CA ALA A 56 -16.69 -8.59 23.58
C ALA A 56 -16.65 -7.13 23.08
N ILE A 57 -17.46 -6.78 22.07
CA ILE A 57 -17.57 -5.41 21.56
C ILE A 57 -18.31 -4.52 22.57
N ALA A 58 -19.33 -5.05 23.26
CA ALA A 58 -20.04 -4.30 24.30
C ALA A 58 -19.10 -3.90 25.46
N GLY A 59 -18.26 -4.84 25.94
CA GLY A 59 -17.24 -4.54 26.95
C GLY A 59 -16.22 -3.50 26.47
N LEU A 60 -15.77 -3.61 25.21
CA LEU A 60 -14.84 -2.65 24.62
C LEU A 60 -15.46 -1.25 24.46
N ILE A 61 -16.76 -1.15 24.14
CA ILE A 61 -17.46 0.13 24.09
C ILE A 61 -17.49 0.77 25.48
N SER A 62 -17.78 0.01 26.53
CA SER A 62 -17.77 0.53 27.90
C SER A 62 -16.39 1.02 28.32
N SER A 63 -15.32 0.24 28.12
CA SER A 63 -13.96 0.67 28.47
C SER A 63 -13.50 1.88 27.65
N SER A 64 -13.92 1.97 26.38
CA SER A 64 -13.60 3.09 25.50
C SER A 64 -14.16 4.44 25.99
N LEU A 65 -15.30 4.43 26.71
CA LEU A 65 -15.93 5.64 27.23
C LEU A 65 -15.20 6.23 28.45
N GLU A 66 -14.40 5.42 29.14
CA GLU A 66 -13.62 5.83 30.30
C GLU A 66 -12.13 6.01 29.97
N ALA A 67 -11.71 5.62 28.75
CA ALA A 67 -10.35 5.76 28.29
C ALA A 67 -9.86 7.22 28.29
N THR A 68 -8.60 7.42 28.68
CA THR A 68 -7.90 8.69 28.50
C THR A 68 -7.54 8.87 27.02
N PRO A 69 -7.86 10.01 26.40
CA PRO A 69 -7.50 10.26 25.00
C PRO A 69 -6.00 10.48 24.85
N PHE A 70 -5.47 10.13 23.68
CA PHE A 70 -4.14 10.55 23.26
C PHE A 70 -4.10 12.06 23.02
N ALA A 71 -2.95 12.68 23.28
CA ALA A 71 -2.77 14.12 23.05
C ALA A 71 -2.61 14.44 21.55
N SER A 72 -1.99 13.52 20.77
CA SER A 72 -1.77 13.67 19.34
C SER A 72 -1.88 12.34 18.57
N GLU A 73 -1.99 12.42 17.23
CA GLU A 73 -1.90 11.24 16.35
C GLU A 73 -0.50 10.61 16.41
N SER A 74 0.55 11.40 16.65
CA SER A 74 1.90 10.87 16.85
C SER A 74 1.98 9.98 18.09
N ASP A 75 1.42 10.41 19.23
CA ASP A 75 1.46 9.61 20.47
C ASP A 75 0.71 8.28 20.34
N LEU A 76 -0.40 8.31 19.57
CA LEU A 76 -1.15 7.12 19.19
C LEU A 76 -0.26 6.19 18.36
N MET A 77 0.41 6.71 17.34
CA MET A 77 1.25 5.91 16.44
C MET A 77 2.51 5.37 17.13
N ASP A 78 3.08 6.09 18.09
CA ASP A 78 4.17 5.56 18.94
C ASP A 78 3.72 4.33 19.74
N THR A 79 2.47 4.33 20.20
CA THR A 79 1.89 3.18 20.90
C THR A 79 1.63 2.02 19.94
N VAL A 80 1.13 2.30 18.74
CA VAL A 80 0.97 1.29 17.67
C VAL A 80 2.33 0.67 17.33
N LEU A 81 3.39 1.47 17.21
CA LEU A 81 4.72 1.00 16.87
C LEU A 81 5.30 0.07 17.94
N ARG A 82 5.13 0.41 19.22
CA ARG A 82 5.54 -0.45 20.35
C ARG A 82 4.81 -1.79 20.41
N HIS A 83 3.60 -1.84 19.83
CA HIS A 83 2.70 -3.00 19.86
C HIS A 83 2.39 -3.53 18.46
N ILE A 84 3.32 -3.35 17.51
CA ILE A 84 3.13 -3.66 16.10
C ILE A 84 2.88 -5.15 15.85
N GLU A 85 3.37 -6.02 16.74
CA GLU A 85 3.15 -7.46 16.72
C GLU A 85 1.66 -7.84 16.73
N HIS A 86 0.80 -6.99 17.31
CA HIS A 86 -0.64 -7.21 17.28
C HIS A 86 -1.23 -7.16 15.87
N PHE A 87 -0.58 -6.49 14.93
CA PHE A 87 -1.03 -6.32 13.55
C PHE A 87 -0.43 -7.38 12.63
N LEU A 88 0.75 -7.88 12.98
CA LEU A 88 1.56 -8.76 12.14
C LEU A 88 1.27 -10.23 12.39
N GLN A 89 1.72 -11.07 11.46
CA GLN A 89 1.67 -12.53 11.57
C GLN A 89 3.07 -13.16 11.50
N HIS A 90 4.11 -12.33 11.52
CA HIS A 90 5.46 -12.72 11.18
C HIS A 90 6.44 -12.12 12.16
N GLU A 91 7.38 -12.95 12.59
CA GLU A 91 8.59 -12.54 13.29
C GLU A 91 9.56 -11.94 12.26
N HIS A 92 10.29 -10.90 12.66
CA HIS A 92 11.26 -10.16 11.84
C HIS A 92 10.64 -9.42 10.64
N VAL A 93 10.13 -8.23 10.92
CA VAL A 93 9.69 -7.26 9.91
C VAL A 93 10.58 -6.02 9.94
N GLN A 94 10.65 -5.31 8.82
CA GLN A 94 11.12 -3.93 8.79
C GLN A 94 9.93 -2.99 8.86
N ILE A 95 10.10 -1.89 9.58
CA ILE A 95 9.06 -0.91 9.84
C ILE A 95 9.57 0.46 9.42
N ALA A 96 8.70 1.22 8.77
CA ALA A 96 8.95 2.62 8.49
C ALA A 96 7.67 3.43 8.73
N THR A 97 7.84 4.70 9.07
CA THR A 97 6.76 5.64 9.38
C THR A 97 6.75 6.78 8.37
N GLU A 98 5.60 7.41 8.18
CA GLU A 98 5.43 8.56 7.26
C GLU A 98 5.97 8.26 5.85
N VAL A 99 5.62 7.08 5.33
CA VAL A 99 6.16 6.57 4.06
C VAL A 99 5.39 7.16 2.89
N GLN A 100 6.08 7.86 1.98
CA GLN A 100 5.46 8.34 0.74
C GLN A 100 5.34 7.20 -0.27
N VAL A 101 4.11 6.82 -0.63
CA VAL A 101 3.82 5.80 -1.63
C VAL A 101 2.91 6.37 -2.71
N GLY A 102 3.47 6.58 -3.91
CA GLY A 102 2.76 7.27 -4.99
C GLY A 102 2.47 8.73 -4.60
N SER A 103 1.19 9.11 -4.56
CA SER A 103 0.76 10.46 -4.22
C SER A 103 0.32 10.65 -2.76
N GLY A 104 0.41 9.61 -1.92
CA GLY A 104 -0.02 9.65 -0.53
C GLY A 104 1.09 9.32 0.46
N TYR A 105 0.91 9.77 1.69
CA TYR A 105 1.69 9.32 2.85
C TYR A 105 0.93 8.24 3.60
N VAL A 106 1.70 7.34 4.20
CA VAL A 106 1.21 6.22 5.01
C VAL A 106 1.86 6.34 6.37
N ASP A 107 1.06 6.46 7.44
CA ASP A 107 1.58 6.71 8.78
C ASP A 107 2.57 5.61 9.22
N LEU A 108 2.26 4.35 8.94
CA LEU A 108 3.13 3.21 9.24
C LEU A 108 3.02 2.12 8.18
N ILE A 109 4.18 1.62 7.73
CA ILE A 109 4.33 0.40 6.94
C ILE A 109 5.21 -0.59 7.69
N ALA A 110 4.77 -1.84 7.74
CA ALA A 110 5.56 -2.96 8.22
C ALA A 110 5.59 -4.05 7.14
N ALA A 111 6.75 -4.62 6.84
CA ALA A 111 6.86 -5.65 5.81
C ALA A 111 7.94 -6.67 6.12
N ARG A 112 7.78 -7.87 5.56
CA ARG A 112 8.85 -8.87 5.56
C ARG A 112 9.86 -8.50 4.48
N VAL A 113 11.11 -8.37 4.89
CA VAL A 113 12.23 -8.02 4.00
C VAL A 113 13.24 -9.16 4.00
N THR A 114 13.65 -9.63 2.81
CA THR A 114 14.70 -10.66 2.72
C THR A 114 16.07 -10.06 3.03
N ASP A 115 17.01 -10.83 3.57
CA ASP A 115 18.38 -10.37 3.84
C ASP A 115 19.04 -9.74 2.60
N LYS A 116 18.80 -10.34 1.42
CA LYS A 116 19.29 -9.84 0.13
C LYS A 116 18.80 -8.44 -0.22
N ALA A 117 17.71 -7.96 0.37
CA ALA A 117 17.21 -6.61 0.15
C ALA A 117 18.09 -5.56 0.84
N LEU A 118 18.61 -5.88 2.02
CA LEU A 118 19.42 -4.97 2.83
C LEU A 118 20.77 -4.66 2.15
N ASP A 119 21.30 -5.60 1.36
CA ASP A 119 22.50 -5.37 0.55
C ASP A 119 22.26 -4.39 -0.62
N ARG A 120 20.99 -4.02 -0.90
CA ARG A 120 20.56 -3.34 -2.15
C ARG A 120 19.92 -1.98 -1.91
N LEU A 121 19.95 -1.56 -0.66
CA LEU A 121 19.53 -0.29 -0.11
C LEU A 121 19.92 0.91 -1.02
N SER A 122 21.11 0.92 -1.59
CA SER A 122 21.68 2.07 -2.31
C SER A 122 21.04 2.48 -3.66
N HIS A 123 20.10 1.72 -4.24
CA HIS A 123 19.58 2.00 -5.60
C HIS A 123 18.06 2.17 -5.65
N ALA A 124 17.63 3.36 -6.06
CA ALA A 124 16.23 3.70 -6.29
C ALA A 124 15.72 3.09 -7.61
N ILE A 125 14.55 2.45 -7.57
CA ILE A 125 13.81 1.99 -8.75
C ILE A 125 13.10 3.18 -9.40
N SER A 126 13.38 3.42 -10.68
CA SER A 126 12.68 4.41 -11.50
C SER A 126 11.28 3.94 -11.92
N GLY A 127 10.43 4.88 -12.35
CA GLY A 127 9.08 4.54 -12.84
C GLY A 127 9.07 3.58 -14.04
N VAL A 128 10.11 3.63 -14.90
CA VAL A 128 10.27 2.71 -16.04
C VAL A 128 10.57 1.29 -15.54
N GLU A 129 11.48 1.16 -14.59
CA GLU A 129 11.86 -0.12 -14.00
C GLU A 129 10.69 -0.75 -13.22
N ALA A 130 9.94 0.07 -12.47
CA ALA A 130 8.72 -0.37 -11.80
C ALA A 130 7.66 -0.86 -12.81
N CYS A 131 7.47 -0.14 -13.92
CA CYS A 131 6.57 -0.54 -15.00
C CYS A 131 6.99 -1.89 -15.62
N LEU A 132 8.29 -2.09 -15.86
CA LEU A 132 8.83 -3.36 -16.35
C LEU A 132 8.52 -4.50 -15.39
N LEU A 133 8.86 -4.35 -14.10
CA LEU A 133 8.61 -5.37 -13.09
C LEU A 133 7.12 -5.70 -12.96
N ALA A 134 6.23 -4.70 -13.02
CA ALA A 134 4.79 -4.90 -12.96
C ALA A 134 4.24 -5.72 -14.16
N ASN A 135 4.90 -5.63 -15.33
CA ASN A 135 4.51 -6.34 -16.55
C ASN A 135 5.26 -7.67 -16.78
N MET A 136 6.19 -8.01 -15.90
CA MET A 136 6.90 -9.28 -15.85
C MET A 136 6.30 -10.16 -14.75
N HIS A 137 5.47 -11.14 -15.12
CA HIS A 137 4.97 -12.11 -14.15
C HIS A 137 6.11 -12.99 -13.62
N TYR A 138 6.01 -13.35 -12.34
CA TYR A 138 7.00 -14.19 -11.66
C TYR A 138 7.22 -15.51 -12.44
N ARG A 139 8.49 -15.87 -12.63
CA ARG A 139 8.95 -17.07 -13.39
C ARG A 139 8.60 -17.10 -14.88
N GLN A 140 7.95 -16.08 -15.44
CA GLN A 140 7.71 -16.02 -16.87
C GLN A 140 9.00 -15.64 -17.61
N ARG A 141 9.36 -16.41 -18.65
CA ARG A 141 10.44 -16.07 -19.59
C ARG A 141 9.90 -15.12 -20.65
N LEU A 142 10.45 -13.91 -20.73
CA LEU A 142 10.03 -12.90 -21.70
C LEU A 142 11.22 -12.41 -22.54
N ARG A 143 11.01 -12.22 -23.84
CA ARG A 143 11.98 -11.55 -24.71
C ARG A 143 11.94 -10.04 -24.45
N LEU A 144 13.06 -9.36 -24.64
CA LEU A 144 13.16 -7.92 -24.47
C LEU A 144 12.12 -7.15 -25.29
N SER A 145 11.92 -7.54 -26.56
CA SER A 145 10.89 -6.94 -27.42
C SER A 145 9.47 -7.13 -26.91
N THR A 146 9.18 -8.26 -26.24
CA THR A 146 7.88 -8.51 -25.60
C THR A 146 7.68 -7.61 -24.38
N ILE A 147 8.72 -7.43 -23.56
CA ILE A 147 8.70 -6.53 -22.39
C ILE A 147 8.46 -5.09 -22.87
N ALA A 148 9.26 -4.62 -23.83
CA ALA A 148 9.14 -3.28 -24.40
C ALA A 148 7.72 -3.02 -24.95
N LYS A 149 7.14 -3.99 -25.67
CA LYS A 149 5.77 -3.92 -26.19
C LYS A 149 4.72 -3.82 -25.08
N ARG A 150 4.84 -4.60 -24.00
CA ARG A 150 3.88 -4.56 -22.86
C ARG A 150 3.93 -3.24 -22.12
N CYS A 151 5.11 -2.64 -22.02
CA CYS A 151 5.32 -1.38 -21.33
C CYS A 151 5.16 -0.15 -22.24
N CYS A 152 4.84 -0.35 -23.53
CA CYS A 152 4.71 0.73 -24.52
C CYS A 152 5.96 1.65 -24.59
N ILE A 153 7.15 1.07 -24.51
CA ILE A 153 8.43 1.80 -24.61
C ILE A 153 9.31 1.24 -25.74
N SER A 154 10.36 1.99 -26.11
CA SER A 154 11.34 1.51 -27.07
C SER A 154 12.13 0.32 -26.52
N VAL A 155 12.62 -0.54 -27.41
CA VAL A 155 13.45 -1.69 -27.03
C VAL A 155 14.72 -1.22 -26.32
N GLN A 156 15.34 -0.13 -26.77
CA GLN A 156 16.53 0.46 -26.16
C GLN A 156 16.28 0.93 -24.73
N LYS A 157 15.12 1.56 -24.48
CA LYS A 157 14.75 2.00 -23.13
C LYS A 157 14.46 0.81 -22.21
N ALA A 158 13.81 -0.23 -22.74
CA ALA A 158 13.61 -1.48 -22.01
C ALA A 158 14.95 -2.17 -21.71
N GLU A 159 15.91 -2.13 -22.63
CA GLU A 159 17.24 -2.74 -22.48
C GLU A 159 18.00 -2.11 -21.32
N ALA A 160 18.09 -0.77 -21.31
CA ALA A 160 18.75 -0.03 -20.24
C ALA A 160 18.12 -0.34 -18.86
N ALA A 161 16.79 -0.33 -18.78
CA ALA A 161 16.09 -0.63 -17.53
C ALA A 161 16.25 -2.09 -17.09
N ILE A 162 16.23 -3.06 -18.02
CA ILE A 162 16.49 -4.48 -17.72
C ILE A 162 17.92 -4.71 -17.24
N HIS A 163 18.90 -4.01 -17.83
CA HIS A 163 20.29 -4.07 -17.37
C HIS A 163 20.40 -3.62 -15.91
N ASN A 164 19.85 -2.45 -15.57
CA ASN A 164 19.83 -1.94 -14.21
C ASN A 164 19.13 -2.91 -13.24
N LEU A 165 17.94 -3.39 -13.61
CA LEU A 165 17.19 -4.37 -12.81
C LEU A 165 17.94 -5.69 -12.63
N SER A 166 18.79 -6.08 -13.58
CA SER A 166 19.63 -7.27 -13.48
C SER A 166 20.79 -7.03 -12.50
N THR A 167 21.43 -5.86 -12.55
CA THR A 167 22.46 -5.45 -11.58
C THR A 167 21.90 -5.38 -10.16
N MET A 168 20.68 -4.85 -10.00
CA MET A 168 19.94 -4.85 -8.73
C MET A 168 19.36 -6.23 -8.37
N GLY A 169 19.51 -7.23 -9.25
CA GLY A 169 19.07 -8.60 -9.06
C GLY A 169 17.56 -8.81 -8.96
N TYR A 170 16.73 -7.89 -9.46
CA TYR A 170 15.29 -8.09 -9.65
C TYR A 170 14.97 -8.98 -10.86
N VAL A 171 15.88 -9.06 -11.81
CA VAL A 171 15.75 -9.84 -13.05
C VAL A 171 17.02 -10.64 -13.28
N HIS A 172 16.91 -11.79 -13.93
CA HIS A 172 18.05 -12.52 -14.47
C HIS A 172 17.77 -12.96 -15.92
N SER A 173 18.83 -13.18 -16.70
CA SER A 173 18.75 -13.69 -18.06
C SER A 173 18.73 -15.22 -18.09
N VAL A 174 17.99 -15.78 -19.04
CA VAL A 174 17.93 -17.22 -19.34
C VAL A 174 17.92 -17.37 -20.87
N GLY A 175 19.08 -17.63 -21.46
CA GLY A 175 19.27 -17.58 -22.91
C GLY A 175 18.97 -16.16 -23.44
N SER A 176 18.10 -16.05 -24.45
CA SER A 176 17.67 -14.77 -25.02
C SER A 176 16.47 -14.13 -24.32
N CYS A 177 16.11 -14.62 -23.13
CA CYS A 177 14.93 -14.19 -22.37
C CYS A 177 15.33 -13.69 -20.98
N TYR A 178 14.42 -12.96 -20.35
CA TYR A 178 14.55 -12.44 -19.00
C TYR A 178 13.44 -12.99 -18.11
N VAL A 179 13.77 -13.21 -16.84
CA VAL A 179 12.86 -13.74 -15.82
C VAL A 179 12.94 -12.84 -14.59
N ARG A 180 11.77 -12.43 -14.09
CA ARG A 180 11.67 -11.68 -12.83
C ARG A 180 11.92 -12.60 -11.63
N ASN A 181 12.79 -12.18 -10.72
CA ASN A 181 13.04 -12.83 -9.44
C ASN A 181 11.87 -12.63 -8.46
N ALA A 182 11.92 -13.33 -7.33
CA ALA A 182 10.95 -13.06 -6.26
C ALA A 182 11.15 -11.63 -5.74
N PRO A 183 10.08 -10.94 -5.31
CA PRO A 183 10.22 -9.64 -4.67
C PRO A 183 11.04 -9.75 -3.37
N PHE A 184 11.76 -8.69 -3.02
CA PHE A 184 12.54 -8.68 -1.77
C PHE A 184 11.70 -8.29 -0.58
N VAL A 185 10.62 -7.55 -0.82
CA VAL A 185 9.64 -7.15 0.17
C VAL A 185 8.33 -7.90 -0.07
N THR A 186 7.81 -8.52 0.98
CA THR A 186 6.56 -9.29 0.97
C THR A 186 5.73 -8.99 2.20
N ASP A 187 4.46 -9.41 2.20
CA ASP A 187 3.55 -9.25 3.33
C ASP A 187 3.47 -7.80 3.87
N ILE A 188 3.44 -6.82 2.96
CA ILE A 188 3.34 -5.40 3.34
C ILE A 188 2.02 -5.18 4.08
N VAL A 189 2.10 -4.64 5.29
CA VAL A 189 0.99 -4.20 6.14
C VAL A 189 1.08 -2.69 6.29
N ALA A 190 -0.03 -1.98 6.11
CA ALA A 190 -0.11 -0.56 6.43
C ALA A 190 -1.07 -0.30 7.59
N VAL A 191 -0.74 0.67 8.42
CA VAL A 191 -1.59 1.15 9.53
C VAL A 191 -1.77 2.65 9.38
N GLU A 192 -3.03 3.10 9.44
CA GLU A 192 -3.41 4.51 9.48
C GLU A 192 -3.93 4.86 10.87
N GLY A 193 -3.34 5.86 11.51
CA GLY A 193 -3.72 6.35 12.83
C GLY A 193 -4.73 7.49 12.76
N LYS A 194 -5.76 7.45 13.61
CA LYS A 194 -6.64 8.62 13.78
C LYS A 194 -7.16 8.74 15.19
N LEU A 195 -7.19 9.98 15.70
CA LEU A 195 -7.85 10.22 16.98
C LEU A 195 -9.37 10.08 16.86
N ARG A 196 -10.01 10.64 15.81
CA ARG A 196 -11.49 10.74 15.74
C ARG A 196 -12.12 10.36 14.41
N ASN A 197 -11.56 10.84 13.29
CA ASN A 197 -12.21 10.77 11.98
C ASN A 197 -11.98 9.40 11.30
N TRP A 198 -12.64 8.37 11.84
CA TRP A 198 -12.50 7.00 11.36
C TRP A 198 -12.89 6.82 9.88
N ARG A 199 -13.79 7.64 9.34
CA ARG A 199 -14.20 7.55 7.92
C ARG A 199 -13.05 7.96 7.00
N ARG A 200 -12.35 9.05 7.35
CA ARG A 200 -11.16 9.49 6.61
C ARG A 200 -10.06 8.43 6.71
N ALA A 201 -9.80 7.92 7.91
CA ALA A 201 -8.81 6.87 8.13
C ALA A 201 -9.13 5.60 7.32
N LEU A 202 -10.40 5.18 7.30
CA LEU A 202 -10.86 4.05 6.49
C LEU A 202 -10.63 4.30 4.99
N SER A 203 -10.92 5.49 4.49
CA SER A 203 -10.66 5.86 3.09
C SER A 203 -9.16 5.78 2.76
N GLN A 204 -8.30 6.31 3.64
CA GLN A 204 -6.85 6.24 3.51
C GLN A 204 -6.35 4.79 3.53
N ALA A 205 -6.76 4.01 4.53
CA ALA A 205 -6.41 2.59 4.66
C ALA A 205 -6.96 1.73 3.50
N HIS A 206 -8.11 2.09 2.92
CA HIS A 206 -8.61 1.41 1.72
C HIS A 206 -7.73 1.70 0.50
N ARG A 207 -7.29 2.95 0.28
CA ARG A 207 -6.31 3.28 -0.77
C ARG A 207 -5.01 2.50 -0.57
N ASN A 208 -4.57 2.30 0.67
CA ASN A 208 -3.35 1.55 0.96
C ASN A 208 -3.43 0.08 0.53
N ARG A 209 -4.62 -0.48 0.27
CA ARG A 209 -4.80 -1.81 -0.35
C ARG A 209 -4.27 -1.91 -1.77
N LEU A 210 -3.94 -0.79 -2.42
CA LEU A 210 -3.28 -0.79 -3.73
C LEU A 210 -1.91 -1.47 -3.69
N PHE A 211 -1.18 -1.38 -2.57
CA PHE A 211 0.18 -1.93 -2.42
C PHE A 211 0.34 -2.94 -1.29
N THR A 212 -0.62 -3.06 -0.39
CA THR A 212 -0.51 -3.92 0.81
C THR A 212 -1.23 -5.26 0.68
N SER A 213 -0.78 -6.20 1.50
CA SER A 213 -1.47 -7.46 1.76
C SER A 213 -2.59 -7.32 2.79
N GLN A 214 -2.44 -6.40 3.75
CA GLN A 214 -3.44 -6.06 4.77
C GLN A 214 -3.31 -4.58 5.12
N THR A 215 -4.42 -3.95 5.50
CA THR A 215 -4.43 -2.59 6.04
C THR A 215 -5.27 -2.53 7.30
N TYR A 216 -4.90 -1.62 8.20
CA TYR A 216 -5.61 -1.40 9.44
C TYR A 216 -5.82 0.10 9.67
N VAL A 217 -6.92 0.42 10.33
CA VAL A 217 -7.11 1.70 11.00
C VAL A 217 -6.88 1.47 12.48
N ALA A 218 -5.98 2.25 13.08
CA ALA A 218 -5.75 2.34 14.51
C ALA A 218 -6.45 3.60 15.05
N LEU A 219 -7.40 3.42 15.98
CA LEU A 219 -8.14 4.53 16.58
C LEU A 219 -7.83 4.65 18.06
N ASP A 220 -7.77 5.90 18.53
CA ASP A 220 -7.88 6.21 19.95
C ASP A 220 -9.18 5.64 20.52
N ALA A 221 -9.05 4.81 21.56
CA ALA A 221 -10.16 4.22 22.30
C ALA A 221 -11.23 5.25 22.65
N ARG A 222 -10.84 6.43 23.14
CA ARG A 222 -11.78 7.46 23.59
C ARG A 222 -12.82 7.85 22.55
N TYR A 223 -12.48 7.74 21.26
CA TYR A 223 -13.34 8.17 20.17
C TYR A 223 -13.71 7.03 19.21
N ALA A 224 -13.44 5.78 19.58
CA ALA A 224 -13.63 4.62 18.71
C ALA A 224 -15.10 4.20 18.52
N ARG A 225 -16.01 4.61 19.42
CA ARG A 225 -17.42 4.16 19.43
C ARG A 225 -18.14 4.27 18.08
N PRO A 226 -18.04 5.37 17.31
CA PRO A 226 -18.66 5.45 16.00
C PRO A 226 -18.13 4.39 15.01
N ALA A 227 -16.83 4.07 15.04
CA ALA A 227 -16.26 3.03 14.19
C ALA A 227 -16.71 1.63 14.62
N LEU A 228 -16.74 1.36 15.93
CA LEU A 228 -17.25 0.10 16.49
C LEU A 228 -18.71 -0.15 16.11
N ALA A 229 -19.53 0.90 16.09
CA ALA A 229 -20.93 0.81 15.66
C ALA A 229 -21.11 0.60 14.13
N ASN A 230 -20.05 0.74 13.33
CA ASN A 230 -20.05 0.62 11.87
C ASN A 230 -19.01 -0.43 11.39
N LEU A 231 -18.82 -1.51 12.17
CA LEU A 231 -17.81 -2.52 11.90
C LEU A 231 -18.02 -3.25 10.56
N ASP A 232 -19.26 -3.38 10.13
CA ASP A 232 -19.67 -3.93 8.83
C ASP A 232 -19.05 -3.16 7.66
N VAL A 233 -18.88 -1.84 7.79
CA VAL A 233 -18.20 -1.01 6.78
C VAL A 233 -16.71 -1.42 6.67
N PHE A 234 -16.03 -1.69 7.78
CA PHE A 234 -14.65 -2.18 7.78
C PHE A 234 -14.54 -3.56 7.13
N HIS A 235 -15.50 -4.46 7.40
CA HIS A 235 -15.60 -5.75 6.72
C HIS A 235 -15.76 -5.59 5.20
N HIS A 236 -16.67 -4.72 4.76
CA HIS A 236 -16.94 -4.46 3.35
C HIS A 236 -15.69 -4.01 2.59
N TYR A 237 -14.95 -3.03 3.15
CA TYR A 237 -13.73 -2.52 2.53
C TYR A 237 -12.49 -3.40 2.74
N ARG A 238 -12.62 -4.47 3.54
CA ARG A 238 -11.53 -5.37 3.96
C ARG A 238 -10.37 -4.61 4.61
N VAL A 239 -10.69 -3.68 5.49
CA VAL A 239 -9.75 -2.90 6.29
C VAL A 239 -9.93 -3.30 7.73
N GLY A 240 -8.83 -3.60 8.43
CA GLY A 240 -8.87 -3.95 9.85
C GLY A 240 -9.17 -2.75 10.73
N LEU A 241 -9.69 -3.03 11.92
CA LEU A 241 -9.94 -2.02 12.93
C LEU A 241 -9.23 -2.43 14.23
N ALA A 242 -8.37 -1.56 14.74
CA ALA A 242 -7.72 -1.69 16.02
C ALA A 242 -8.06 -0.49 16.92
N ILE A 243 -8.34 -0.78 18.18
CA ILE A 243 -8.61 0.22 19.21
C ILE A 243 -7.43 0.26 20.15
N ILE A 244 -6.84 1.44 20.30
CA ILE A 244 -5.61 1.66 21.05
C ILE A 244 -5.94 2.48 22.29
N PHE A 245 -5.53 1.99 23.45
CA PHE A 245 -5.67 2.70 24.71
C PHE A 245 -4.34 3.37 25.07
N GLN A 246 -4.40 4.52 25.74
CA GLN A 246 -3.20 5.20 26.22
C GLN A 246 -2.43 4.38 27.27
N SER A 247 -3.08 3.40 27.91
CA SER A 247 -2.45 2.40 28.78
C SER A 247 -1.45 1.50 28.05
N GLY A 248 -1.51 1.44 26.71
CA GLY A 248 -0.77 0.49 25.89
C GLY A 248 -1.62 -0.70 25.40
N ASP A 249 -2.85 -0.87 25.90
CA ASP A 249 -3.70 -1.98 25.47
C ASP A 249 -4.12 -1.82 24.00
N VAL A 250 -3.96 -2.88 23.22
CA VAL A 250 -4.32 -2.94 21.80
C VAL A 250 -5.36 -4.02 21.54
N HIS A 251 -6.52 -3.60 21.05
CA HIS A 251 -7.60 -4.50 20.69
C HIS A 251 -7.85 -4.47 19.18
N VAL A 252 -7.37 -5.51 18.47
CA VAL A 252 -7.71 -5.71 17.05
C VAL A 252 -9.10 -6.32 16.95
N VAL A 253 -10.10 -5.47 16.71
CA VAL A 253 -11.53 -5.84 16.64
C VAL A 253 -11.86 -6.61 15.38
N TYR A 254 -11.25 -6.21 14.26
CA TYR A 254 -11.36 -6.93 13.00
C TYR A 254 -10.01 -7.04 12.32
N ARG A 255 -9.65 -8.27 11.97
CA ARG A 255 -8.46 -8.62 11.18
C ARG A 255 -8.91 -9.06 9.78
N PRO A 256 -8.60 -8.29 8.71
CA PRO A 256 -8.97 -8.69 7.36
C PRO A 256 -8.11 -9.90 6.94
N PRO A 257 -8.62 -10.80 6.09
CA PRO A 257 -7.79 -11.86 5.53
C PRO A 257 -6.67 -11.24 4.67
N LYS A 258 -5.52 -11.92 4.62
CA LYS A 258 -4.43 -11.54 3.72
C LYS A 258 -4.91 -11.54 2.27
N GLY A 259 -4.72 -10.43 1.59
CA GLY A 259 -5.04 -10.26 0.18
C GLY A 259 -3.80 -10.08 -0.68
N ARG A 260 -3.99 -10.14 -1.99
CA ARG A 260 -3.03 -9.57 -2.93
C ARG A 260 -3.29 -8.07 -3.05
N PRO A 261 -2.24 -7.25 -3.23
CA PRO A 261 -2.41 -5.85 -3.57
C PRO A 261 -3.31 -5.70 -4.80
N ILE A 262 -4.13 -4.65 -4.81
CA ILE A 262 -5.09 -4.40 -5.91
C ILE A 262 -4.35 -4.02 -7.20
N ALA A 263 -3.25 -3.29 -7.10
CA ALA A 263 -2.45 -2.86 -8.24
C ALA A 263 -1.14 -3.66 -8.34
N ASN A 264 -0.66 -3.89 -9.57
CA ASN A 264 0.58 -4.65 -9.80
C ASN A 264 1.85 -3.81 -9.59
N VAL A 265 1.78 -2.50 -9.88
CA VAL A 265 2.93 -1.59 -9.81
C VAL A 265 3.14 -1.01 -8.41
N MET A 266 2.05 -0.75 -7.69
CA MET A 266 2.10 -0.06 -6.40
C MET A 266 2.91 -0.80 -5.31
N PRO A 267 2.90 -2.15 -5.22
CA PRO A 267 3.78 -2.87 -4.30
C PRO A 267 5.27 -2.64 -4.58
N ILE A 268 5.66 -2.46 -5.84
CA ILE A 268 7.06 -2.19 -6.22
C ILE A 268 7.46 -0.77 -5.80
N ILE A 269 6.53 0.19 -5.94
CA ILE A 269 6.74 1.56 -5.47
C ILE A 269 6.85 1.59 -3.94
N ALA A 270 6.00 0.85 -3.23
CA ALA A 270 6.05 0.75 -1.77
C ALA A 270 7.33 0.05 -1.29
N GLU A 271 7.75 -1.03 -1.96
CA GLU A 271 9.04 -1.70 -1.72
C GLU A 271 10.20 -0.72 -1.87
N ASN A 272 10.23 0.04 -2.96
CA ASN A 272 11.27 1.04 -3.17
C ASN A 272 11.28 2.13 -2.08
N ALA A 273 10.12 2.67 -1.71
CA ALA A 273 10.01 3.69 -0.67
C ALA A 273 10.46 3.16 0.70
N LEU A 274 10.05 1.94 1.06
CA LEU A 274 10.44 1.29 2.31
C LEU A 274 11.96 1.09 2.35
N LEU A 275 12.56 0.52 1.31
CA LEU A 275 14.00 0.27 1.27
C LEU A 275 14.79 1.57 1.36
N GLN A 276 14.36 2.65 0.69
CA GLN A 276 15.04 3.96 0.78
C GLN A 276 15.08 4.56 2.18
N GLN A 277 14.08 4.29 3.03
CA GLN A 277 14.05 4.78 4.41
C GLN A 277 14.86 3.90 5.38
N LEU A 278 15.22 2.68 4.98
CA LEU A 278 16.07 1.78 5.78
C LEU A 278 17.57 2.02 5.54
N ASN A 279 17.94 2.87 4.57
CA ASN A 279 19.30 3.34 4.33
C ASN A 279 19.71 4.47 5.27
#